data_AF-A0A519VFQ5-F1
#
_entry.id   AF-A0A519VFQ5-F1
#
_cell.length_a   1.000
_cell.length_b   1.000
_cell.length_c   1.000
_cell.angle_alpha   90.00
_cell.angle_beta   90.00
_cell.angle_gamma   90.00
#
_symmetry.space_group_name_H-M   'P 1'
#
loop_
_entity.id
_entity.type
_entity.pdbx_description
1 polymer ?
#
loop_
_entity_poly.entity_id
_entity_poly.type
_entity_poly.pdbx_seq_one_letter_code
_entity_poly.pdbx_strand_id
1 'polypeptide(L)'
;MMRYGWHFCGWLLGLLPLGAGAQARPAGNGLVGVYYDGHNFERRVLSRRDAALNFDWHEQSPAAGLAAEDFSVRWTGWLVPPTTGRYVLHLSVDDGIRLWLSGRELLNEWRGQSLSYYQLAVDLKVGEPYSLRIEYCQYSFSTRMRLAWEVPAAGPAPSHWRNLWGLAKEETGPVVIPMRYLFSQLPAVVAAPPTAPPPPTVLAHQQIFEENTARQDGPAKAALLPKPPVVVP
;
A
#
# COMPACT_ATOMS: atom_id res chain seq x y z
N MET A 1 70.45 23.20 -5.31
CA MET A 1 69.15 23.86 -5.58
C MET A 1 68.47 23.17 -6.75
N MET A 2 67.57 22.22 -6.51
CA MET A 2 66.58 21.75 -7.50
C MET A 2 65.30 21.41 -6.73
N ARG A 3 64.19 22.04 -7.14
CA ARG A 3 62.87 21.99 -6.52
C ARG A 3 62.13 20.72 -6.96
N TYR A 4 61.56 19.99 -6.00
CA TYR A 4 60.57 18.94 -6.23
C TYR A 4 59.21 19.58 -6.54
N GLY A 5 58.58 19.15 -7.63
CA GLY A 5 57.21 19.53 -7.99
C GLY A 5 56.18 18.68 -7.25
N TRP A 6 55.14 19.32 -6.70
CA TRP A 6 54.01 18.67 -6.05
C TRP A 6 53.02 18.09 -7.08
N HIS A 7 52.54 16.88 -6.81
CA HIS A 7 51.45 16.23 -7.53
C HIS A 7 50.11 16.91 -7.23
N PHE A 8 49.35 17.20 -8.29
CA PHE A 8 48.01 17.75 -8.22
C PHE A 8 47.03 16.72 -7.64
N CYS A 9 46.28 17.17 -6.63
CA CYS A 9 45.15 16.51 -6.02
C CYS A 9 43.96 16.51 -6.98
N GLY A 10 43.38 15.34 -7.26
CA GLY A 10 42.21 15.18 -8.11
C GLY A 10 41.33 14.05 -7.59
N TRP A 11 40.75 14.23 -6.40
CA TRP A 11 39.67 13.37 -5.94
C TRP A 11 38.37 13.83 -6.59
N LEU A 12 37.87 13.08 -7.57
CA LEU A 12 36.49 13.21 -8.04
C LEU A 12 35.54 12.81 -6.90
N LEU A 13 34.90 13.82 -6.31
CA LEU A 13 33.69 13.63 -5.51
C LEU A 13 32.56 13.16 -6.44
N GLY A 14 32.31 11.85 -6.44
CA GLY A 14 31.10 11.28 -7.02
C GLY A 14 29.87 11.81 -6.27
N LEU A 15 29.06 12.61 -6.96
CA LEU A 15 27.69 12.92 -6.55
C LEU A 15 26.88 11.62 -6.60
N LEU A 16 26.68 10.99 -5.45
CA LEU A 16 25.64 9.97 -5.30
C LEU A 16 24.28 10.65 -5.55
N PRO A 17 23.44 10.15 -6.46
CA PRO A 17 22.05 10.61 -6.49
C PRO A 17 21.40 10.15 -5.18
N LEU A 18 20.86 11.11 -4.44
CA LEU A 18 19.94 10.85 -3.34
C LEU A 18 18.78 10.01 -3.90
N GLY A 19 18.79 8.71 -3.61
CA GLY A 19 17.67 7.84 -3.91
C GLY A 19 16.42 8.45 -3.30
N ALA A 20 15.39 8.64 -4.11
CA ALA A 20 14.06 9.00 -3.63
C ALA A 20 13.63 7.93 -2.62
N GLY A 21 13.72 8.26 -1.33
CA GLY A 21 13.24 7.41 -0.27
C GLY A 21 11.74 7.25 -0.46
N ALA A 22 11.31 6.07 -0.90
CA ALA A 22 9.92 5.66 -0.75
C ALA A 22 9.61 5.72 0.75
N GLN A 23 8.92 6.78 1.18
CA GLN A 23 8.48 6.88 2.56
C GLN A 23 7.63 5.65 2.86
N ALA A 24 8.10 4.80 3.78
CA ALA A 24 7.34 3.66 4.24
C ALA A 24 5.98 4.15 4.73
N ARG A 25 4.90 3.63 4.15
CA ARG A 25 3.55 3.97 4.59
C ARG A 25 3.45 3.67 6.09
N PRO A 26 2.93 4.60 6.92
CA PRO A 26 2.84 4.37 8.36
C PRO A 26 2.06 3.09 8.61
N ALA A 27 2.56 2.24 9.51
CA ALA A 27 1.84 1.04 9.93
C ALA A 27 0.61 1.45 10.74
N GLY A 28 -0.49 0.71 10.55
CA GLY A 28 -1.69 0.90 11.34
C GLY A 28 -1.42 0.81 12.84
N ASN A 29 -2.20 1.57 13.61
CA ASN A 29 -2.09 1.69 15.05
C ASN A 29 -3.35 1.20 15.77
N GLY A 30 -4.26 0.50 15.10
CA GLY A 30 -5.50 -0.01 15.69
C GLY A 30 -6.68 0.96 15.54
N LEU A 31 -7.79 0.64 16.20
CA LEU A 31 -9.03 1.42 16.17
C LEU A 31 -9.23 2.18 17.49
N VAL A 32 -9.97 3.29 17.45
CA VAL A 32 -10.41 3.99 18.66
C VAL A 32 -11.67 3.31 19.17
N GLY A 33 -11.56 2.62 20.32
CA GLY A 33 -12.69 2.08 21.06
C GLY A 33 -13.19 3.09 22.09
N VAL A 34 -14.49 3.35 22.09
CA VAL A 34 -15.18 4.06 23.18
C VAL A 34 -16.09 3.08 23.86
N TYR A 35 -15.94 2.94 25.17
CA TYR A 35 -16.66 1.98 25.99
C TYR A 35 -17.69 2.71 26.85
N TYR A 36 -18.86 2.12 26.96
CA TYR A 36 -20.02 2.71 27.60
C TYR A 36 -20.61 1.72 28.60
N ASP A 37 -21.06 2.26 29.72
CA ASP A 37 -21.97 1.59 30.65
C ASP A 37 -23.38 1.65 30.04
N GLY A 38 -24.04 0.50 29.97
CA GLY A 38 -25.28 0.25 29.24
C GLY A 38 -25.08 -0.29 27.81
N HIS A 39 -26.06 -1.07 27.34
CA HIS A 39 -26.06 -1.73 26.04
C HIS A 39 -26.41 -0.84 24.83
N ASN A 40 -26.69 0.45 25.02
CA ASN A 40 -27.04 1.39 23.95
C ASN A 40 -26.33 2.74 24.08
N PHE A 41 -25.06 2.72 24.47
CA PHE A 41 -24.15 3.87 24.55
C PHE A 41 -24.55 4.97 25.55
N GLU A 42 -25.20 4.58 26.65
CA GLU A 42 -25.83 5.48 27.61
C GLU A 42 -24.82 6.38 28.32
N ARG A 43 -23.77 5.78 28.90
CA ARG A 43 -22.75 6.55 29.61
C ARG A 43 -21.35 6.13 29.20
N ARG A 44 -20.65 7.03 28.49
CA ARG A 44 -19.23 6.85 28.17
C ARG A 44 -18.40 6.72 29.44
N VAL A 45 -17.62 5.64 29.55
CA VAL A 45 -16.71 5.38 30.67
C VAL A 45 -15.26 5.67 30.30
N LEU A 46 -14.80 5.13 29.17
CA LEU A 46 -13.42 5.34 28.73
C LEU A 46 -13.30 5.35 27.20
N SER A 47 -12.12 5.78 26.74
CA SER A 47 -11.68 5.52 25.37
C SER A 47 -10.25 5.03 25.37
N ARG A 48 -9.99 4.02 24.53
CA ARG A 48 -8.64 3.50 24.31
C ARG A 48 -8.47 3.11 22.85
N ARG A 49 -7.24 2.73 22.52
CA ARG A 49 -6.87 2.22 21.21
C ARG A 49 -6.72 0.71 21.30
N ASP A 50 -7.46 0.00 20.48
CA ASP A 50 -7.43 -1.46 20.42
C ASP A 50 -6.71 -1.90 19.15
N ALA A 51 -5.65 -2.68 19.30
CA ALA A 51 -4.77 -3.10 18.21
C ALA A 51 -5.49 -4.01 17.19
N ALA A 52 -6.43 -4.81 17.66
CA ALA A 52 -7.28 -5.68 16.87
C ALA A 52 -8.59 -5.93 17.62
N LEU A 53 -9.62 -6.38 16.92
CA LEU A 53 -10.87 -6.82 17.55
C LEU A 53 -10.87 -8.34 17.68
N ASN A 54 -10.40 -8.82 18.83
CA ASN A 54 -10.41 -10.24 19.19
C ASN A 54 -10.51 -10.34 20.71
N PHE A 55 -11.69 -10.02 21.20
CA PHE A 55 -12.01 -9.98 22.62
C PHE A 55 -12.87 -11.18 23.02
N ASP A 56 -12.55 -11.68 24.20
CA ASP A 56 -13.33 -12.61 24.98
C ASP A 56 -13.08 -12.19 26.42
N TRP A 57 -14.03 -11.47 27.00
CA TRP A 57 -13.96 -11.01 28.39
C TRP A 57 -14.54 -12.06 29.34
N HIS A 58 -15.12 -13.14 28.80
CA HIS A 58 -15.95 -14.08 29.56
C HIS A 58 -16.98 -13.29 30.39
N GLU A 59 -17.10 -13.58 31.68
CA GLU A 59 -17.95 -12.88 32.65
C GLU A 59 -17.16 -11.82 33.44
N GLN A 60 -16.11 -11.24 32.85
CA GLN A 60 -15.27 -10.22 33.50
C GLN A 60 -15.49 -8.83 32.91
N SER A 61 -15.20 -7.82 33.73
CA SER A 61 -15.25 -6.43 33.30
C SER A 61 -14.20 -6.13 32.20
N PRO A 62 -14.59 -5.47 31.09
CA PRO A 62 -13.67 -5.14 30.00
C PRO A 62 -12.67 -4.03 30.38
N ALA A 63 -12.96 -3.26 31.43
CA ALA A 63 -12.10 -2.25 32.04
C ALA A 63 -12.70 -1.69 33.34
N ALA A 64 -11.84 -1.10 34.18
CA ALA A 64 -12.28 -0.40 35.38
C ALA A 64 -13.40 0.62 35.09
N GLY A 65 -14.48 0.57 35.88
CA GLY A 65 -15.65 1.44 35.74
C GLY A 65 -16.76 0.88 34.85
N LEU A 66 -16.60 -0.32 34.30
CA LEU A 66 -17.65 -1.05 33.58
C LEU A 66 -18.05 -2.31 34.36
N ALA A 67 -19.34 -2.64 34.32
CA ALA A 67 -19.81 -3.95 34.73
C ALA A 67 -19.32 -5.03 33.74
N ALA A 68 -19.37 -6.29 34.17
CA ALA A 68 -19.08 -7.44 33.29
C ALA A 68 -20.18 -7.68 32.26
N GLU A 69 -21.39 -7.19 32.54
CA GLU A 69 -22.58 -7.27 31.70
C GLU A 69 -23.13 -5.86 31.47
N ASP A 70 -24.14 -5.74 30.60
CA ASP A 70 -24.80 -4.48 30.25
C ASP A 70 -23.82 -3.35 29.88
N PHE A 71 -22.98 -3.61 28.88
CA PHE A 71 -22.04 -2.62 28.36
C PHE A 71 -22.06 -2.60 26.84
N SER A 72 -21.57 -1.50 26.26
CA SER A 72 -21.43 -1.37 24.82
C SER A 72 -20.11 -0.72 24.44
N VAL A 73 -19.66 -1.01 23.22
CA VAL A 73 -18.40 -0.49 22.68
C VAL A 73 -18.61 -0.06 21.24
N ARG A 74 -18.10 1.13 20.91
CA ARG A 74 -18.04 1.62 19.54
C ARG A 74 -16.59 1.79 19.13
N TRP A 75 -16.16 1.00 18.15
CA TRP A 75 -14.87 1.17 17.49
C TRP A 75 -15.01 1.97 16.21
N THR A 76 -14.11 2.94 16.04
CA THR A 76 -14.03 3.77 14.83
C THR A 76 -12.59 3.90 14.36
N GLY A 77 -12.42 3.99 13.04
CA GLY A 77 -11.13 4.17 12.41
C GLY A 77 -11.20 3.84 10.92
N TRP A 78 -10.12 3.28 10.40
CA TRP A 78 -9.95 3.00 8.98
C TRP A 78 -9.30 1.64 8.76
N LEU A 79 -9.78 0.92 7.76
CA LEU A 79 -9.20 -0.31 7.24
C LEU A 79 -8.45 0.00 5.96
N VAL A 80 -7.19 -0.43 5.86
CA VAL A 80 -6.38 -0.32 4.63
C VAL A 80 -5.96 -1.72 4.19
N PRO A 81 -6.52 -2.26 3.10
CA PRO A 81 -6.23 -3.61 2.64
C PRO A 81 -4.83 -3.71 2.01
N PRO A 82 -4.10 -4.82 2.21
CA PRO A 82 -2.80 -5.06 1.59
C PRO A 82 -2.86 -5.43 0.10
N THR A 83 -4.01 -5.88 -0.39
CA THR A 83 -4.20 -6.31 -1.78
C THR A 83 -5.56 -5.87 -2.30
N THR A 84 -5.71 -5.81 -3.63
CA THR A 84 -7.01 -5.58 -4.27
C THR A 84 -7.71 -6.91 -4.44
N GLY A 85 -9.00 -6.96 -4.13
CA GLY A 85 -9.85 -8.09 -4.45
C GLY A 85 -11.04 -8.24 -3.51
N ARG A 86 -11.67 -9.41 -3.60
CA ARG A 86 -12.80 -9.79 -2.76
C ARG A 86 -12.31 -10.37 -1.44
N TYR A 87 -12.59 -9.67 -0.35
CA TYR A 87 -12.38 -10.11 1.01
C TYR A 87 -13.67 -10.71 1.58
N VAL A 88 -13.54 -11.63 2.54
CA VAL A 88 -14.66 -12.06 3.39
C VAL A 88 -14.35 -11.63 4.82
N LEU A 89 -15.18 -10.78 5.41
CA LEU A 89 -15.09 -10.43 6.82
C LEU A 89 -15.83 -11.48 7.64
N HIS A 90 -15.17 -12.06 8.64
CA HIS A 90 -15.74 -13.02 9.57
C HIS A 90 -15.92 -12.38 10.93
N LEU A 91 -17.15 -12.39 11.43
CA LEU A 91 -17.46 -11.96 12.79
C LEU A 91 -17.85 -13.15 13.64
N SER A 92 -17.38 -13.17 14.89
CA SER A 92 -17.92 -14.03 15.95
C SER A 92 -18.33 -13.12 17.08
N VAL A 93 -19.62 -13.11 17.44
CA VAL A 93 -20.17 -12.14 18.38
C VAL A 93 -21.15 -12.79 19.35
N ASP A 94 -21.06 -12.37 20.61
CA ASP A 94 -22.00 -12.59 21.71
C ASP A 94 -21.95 -11.30 22.54
N ASP A 95 -22.91 -10.38 22.51
CA ASP A 95 -24.24 -10.43 21.88
C ASP A 95 -24.35 -9.62 20.56
N GLY A 96 -24.72 -8.33 20.66
CA GLY A 96 -25.21 -7.52 19.56
C GLY A 96 -24.09 -6.89 18.74
N ILE A 97 -24.32 -6.72 17.45
CA ILE A 97 -23.31 -6.20 16.51
C ILE A 97 -23.94 -5.33 15.42
N ARG A 98 -23.27 -4.23 15.09
CA ARG A 98 -23.45 -3.52 13.82
C ARG A 98 -22.11 -3.20 13.19
N LEU A 99 -22.05 -3.24 11.87
CA LEU A 99 -20.85 -2.94 11.12
C LEU A 99 -21.15 -2.02 9.94
N TRP A 100 -20.36 -0.97 9.81
CA TRP A 100 -20.34 -0.10 8.65
C TRP A 100 -18.96 -0.04 8.03
N LEU A 101 -18.92 -0.03 6.70
CA LEU A 101 -17.71 0.15 5.92
C LEU A 101 -17.94 1.24 4.87
N SER A 102 -17.08 2.26 4.85
CA SER A 102 -17.24 3.45 4.00
C SER A 102 -18.64 4.09 4.11
N GLY A 103 -19.18 4.14 5.33
CA GLY A 103 -20.51 4.69 5.64
C GLY A 103 -21.69 3.77 5.31
N ARG A 104 -21.48 2.65 4.61
CA ARG A 104 -22.54 1.68 4.28
C ARG A 104 -22.71 0.66 5.41
N GLU A 105 -23.94 0.47 5.88
CA GLU A 105 -24.29 -0.58 6.85
C GLU A 105 -24.20 -1.95 6.17
N LEU A 106 -23.35 -2.84 6.69
CA LEU A 106 -23.17 -4.20 6.17
C LEU A 106 -23.83 -5.26 7.06
N LEU A 107 -24.00 -4.98 8.36
CA LEU A 107 -24.60 -5.87 9.33
C LEU A 107 -25.31 -5.06 10.42
N ASN A 108 -26.49 -5.50 10.83
CA ASN A 108 -27.26 -4.90 11.90
C ASN A 108 -28.06 -5.95 12.68
N GLU A 109 -27.43 -6.51 13.70
CA GLU A 109 -27.98 -7.51 14.61
C GLU A 109 -27.88 -6.99 16.04
N TRP A 110 -28.66 -5.94 16.34
CA TRP A 110 -28.65 -5.26 17.63
C TRP A 110 -29.69 -5.82 18.59
N ARG A 111 -29.45 -7.05 19.03
CA ARG A 111 -30.31 -7.83 19.93
C ARG A 111 -29.45 -8.78 20.76
N GLY A 112 -29.99 -9.27 21.88
CA GLY A 112 -29.39 -10.38 22.61
C GLY A 112 -29.32 -11.64 21.75
N GLN A 113 -28.18 -12.32 21.78
CA GLN A 113 -27.95 -13.57 21.07
C GLN A 113 -26.75 -14.31 21.64
N SER A 114 -26.87 -15.63 21.73
CA SER A 114 -25.70 -16.48 21.95
C SER A 114 -24.68 -16.32 20.83
N LEU A 115 -23.44 -16.73 21.08
CA LEU A 115 -22.35 -16.83 20.12
C LEU A 115 -22.82 -17.15 18.69
N SER A 116 -22.75 -16.12 17.85
CA SER A 116 -23.22 -16.11 16.46
C SER A 116 -22.09 -15.76 15.51
N TYR A 117 -22.20 -16.24 14.26
CA TYR A 117 -21.17 -16.08 13.24
C TYR A 117 -21.73 -15.42 11.99
N TYR A 118 -21.01 -14.44 11.47
CA TYR A 118 -21.39 -13.71 10.25
C TYR A 118 -20.24 -13.66 9.25
N GLN A 119 -20.59 -13.70 7.97
CA GLN A 119 -19.65 -13.59 6.86
C GLN A 119 -20.13 -12.50 5.90
N LEU A 120 -19.28 -11.52 5.62
CA LEU A 120 -19.61 -10.36 4.78
C LEU A 120 -18.58 -10.23 3.67
N ALA A 121 -19.00 -10.44 2.42
CA ALA A 121 -18.12 -10.24 1.27
C ALA A 121 -18.01 -8.76 0.91
N VAL A 122 -16.79 -8.26 0.72
CA VAL A 122 -16.51 -6.86 0.33
C VAL A 122 -15.38 -6.80 -0.69
N ASP A 123 -15.51 -5.92 -1.69
CA ASP A 123 -14.45 -5.64 -2.64
C ASP A 123 -13.64 -4.43 -2.15
N LEU A 124 -12.34 -4.65 -1.93
CA LEU A 124 -11.42 -3.62 -1.44
C LEU A 124 -10.29 -3.42 -2.44
N LYS A 125 -9.79 -2.19 -2.55
CA LYS A 125 -8.64 -1.82 -3.39
C LYS A 125 -7.42 -1.59 -2.52
N VAL A 126 -6.28 -2.14 -2.94
CA VAL A 126 -5.01 -2.05 -2.23
C VAL A 126 -4.70 -0.61 -1.82
N GLY A 127 -4.43 -0.40 -0.54
CA GLY A 127 -4.00 0.90 -0.03
C GLY A 127 -5.08 1.98 0.05
N GLU A 128 -6.31 1.72 -0.40
CA GLU A 128 -7.44 2.64 -0.25
C GLU A 128 -7.95 2.57 1.20
N PRO A 129 -8.09 3.71 1.91
CA PRO A 129 -8.61 3.72 3.26
C PRO A 129 -10.14 3.64 3.27
N TYR A 130 -10.69 2.62 3.93
CA TYR A 130 -12.13 2.44 4.13
C TYR A 130 -12.50 2.81 5.56
N SER A 131 -13.41 3.76 5.76
CA SER A 131 -13.85 4.11 7.12
C SER A 131 -14.55 2.90 7.74
N LEU A 132 -14.12 2.48 8.91
CA LEU A 132 -14.64 1.32 9.61
C LEU A 132 -15.31 1.78 10.91
N ARG A 133 -16.59 1.42 11.07
CA ARG A 133 -17.31 1.57 12.35
C ARG A 133 -17.88 0.22 12.74
N ILE A 134 -17.61 -0.18 13.98
CA ILE A 134 -18.20 -1.37 14.58
C ILE A 134 -18.80 -1.00 15.92
N GLU A 135 -20.02 -1.43 16.14
CA GLU A 135 -20.74 -1.27 17.39
C GLU A 135 -21.04 -2.65 17.94
N TYR A 136 -20.79 -2.82 19.23
CA TYR A 136 -21.00 -4.05 19.98
C TYR A 136 -21.73 -3.76 21.28
N CYS A 137 -22.63 -4.65 21.70
CA CYS A 137 -23.17 -4.63 23.04
C CYS A 137 -23.13 -6.03 23.66
N GLN A 138 -22.94 -6.04 24.98
CA GLN A 138 -23.12 -7.19 25.83
C GLN A 138 -24.37 -6.99 26.67
N TYR A 139 -25.30 -7.94 26.62
CA TYR A 139 -26.46 -7.97 27.49
C TYR A 139 -26.14 -8.77 28.76
N SER A 140 -25.72 -10.03 28.64
CA SER A 140 -25.52 -10.93 29.79
C SER A 140 -24.67 -12.15 29.48
N PHE A 141 -24.07 -12.77 30.51
CA PHE A 141 -23.27 -13.99 30.43
C PHE A 141 -21.99 -13.86 29.59
N SER A 142 -21.76 -14.79 28.67
CA SER A 142 -20.52 -14.90 27.90
C SER A 142 -20.36 -13.74 26.92
N THR A 143 -19.13 -13.32 26.69
CA THR A 143 -18.81 -12.27 25.72
C THR A 143 -18.00 -12.84 24.58
N ARG A 144 -18.26 -12.36 23.37
CA ARG A 144 -17.36 -12.59 22.24
C ARG A 144 -17.42 -11.40 21.30
N MET A 145 -16.25 -10.91 20.91
CA MET A 145 -16.15 -9.97 19.80
C MET A 145 -14.87 -10.21 19.00
N ARG A 146 -15.00 -10.90 17.86
CA ARG A 146 -13.90 -11.15 16.94
C ARG A 146 -14.22 -10.63 15.54
N LEU A 147 -13.30 -9.86 14.97
CA LEU A 147 -13.26 -9.50 13.56
C LEU A 147 -12.03 -10.14 12.91
N ALA A 148 -12.29 -11.00 11.94
CA ALA A 148 -11.28 -11.61 11.10
C ALA A 148 -11.61 -11.37 9.62
N TRP A 149 -10.66 -11.68 8.75
CA TRP A 149 -10.88 -11.65 7.32
C TRP A 149 -10.18 -12.82 6.62
N GLU A 150 -10.74 -13.20 5.48
CA GLU A 150 -10.01 -13.94 4.45
C GLU A 150 -9.57 -12.91 3.40
N VAL A 151 -8.27 -12.94 3.08
CA VAL A 151 -7.71 -12.11 2.02
C VAL A 151 -8.04 -12.71 0.65
N PRO A 152 -8.11 -11.91 -0.43
CA PRO A 152 -8.28 -12.44 -1.77
C PRO A 152 -7.24 -13.52 -2.03
N ALA A 153 -7.65 -14.66 -2.59
CA ALA A 153 -6.71 -15.66 -3.04
C ALA A 153 -5.66 -14.97 -3.92
N ALA A 154 -4.38 -15.18 -3.63
CA ALA A 154 -3.37 -14.85 -4.60
C ALA A 154 -3.77 -15.59 -5.90
N GLY A 155 -3.76 -14.90 -7.05
CA GLY A 155 -3.80 -15.62 -8.33
C GLY A 155 -2.74 -16.73 -8.32
N PRO A 156 -2.79 -17.71 -9.25
CA PRO A 156 -1.92 -18.90 -9.20
C PRO A 156 -0.51 -18.51 -8.80
N ALA A 157 -0.06 -19.00 -7.65
CA ALA A 157 1.17 -18.55 -7.03
C ALA A 157 2.28 -18.60 -8.09
N PRO A 158 3.16 -17.58 -8.19
CA PRO A 158 4.31 -17.66 -9.07
C PRO A 158 5.01 -19.00 -8.81
N SER A 159 5.54 -19.64 -9.86
CA SER A 159 6.35 -20.85 -9.76
C SER A 159 7.64 -20.54 -8.99
N HIS A 160 7.50 -20.38 -7.68
CA HIS A 160 8.57 -20.21 -6.73
C HIS A 160 8.95 -21.61 -6.23
N TRP A 161 10.23 -21.89 -6.07
CA TRP A 161 10.72 -23.22 -5.69
C TRP A 161 10.08 -23.74 -4.38
N ARG A 162 9.68 -22.86 -3.45
CA ARG A 162 8.94 -23.22 -2.23
C ARG A 162 7.54 -23.82 -2.49
N ASN A 163 6.90 -23.44 -3.59
CA ASN A 163 5.57 -23.92 -3.99
C ASN A 163 5.67 -25.30 -4.65
N LEU A 164 6.79 -25.60 -5.32
CA LEU A 164 7.06 -26.92 -5.95
C LEU A 164 7.19 -28.06 -4.93
N TRP A 165 7.48 -27.76 -3.66
CA TRP A 165 7.65 -28.75 -2.59
C TRP A 165 6.53 -28.73 -1.56
N GLY A 166 5.43 -28.01 -1.80
CA GLY A 166 4.31 -27.92 -0.86
C GLY A 166 4.66 -27.27 0.50
N LEU A 167 5.75 -26.50 0.57
CA LEU A 167 6.23 -25.88 1.81
C LEU A 167 5.58 -24.50 2.08
N ALA A 168 4.83 -23.96 1.11
CA ALA A 168 3.99 -22.80 1.32
C ALA A 168 2.61 -23.28 1.77
N LYS A 169 2.41 -23.40 3.09
CA LYS A 169 1.07 -23.45 3.66
C LYS A 169 0.51 -22.04 3.53
N GLU A 170 -0.19 -21.74 2.42
CA GLU A 170 -1.03 -20.56 2.37
C GLU A 170 -2.09 -20.74 3.46
N GLU A 171 -2.03 -19.93 4.51
CA GLU A 171 -3.05 -19.91 5.56
C GLU A 171 -4.31 -19.29 4.97
N THR A 172 -5.09 -20.10 4.25
CA THR A 172 -6.30 -19.70 3.53
C THR A 172 -7.52 -19.53 4.45
N GLY A 173 -7.32 -19.45 5.77
CA GLY A 173 -8.40 -19.32 6.75
C GLY A 173 -8.59 -17.88 7.27
N PRO A 174 -9.69 -17.61 8.00
CA PRO A 174 -9.96 -16.30 8.57
C PRO A 174 -8.94 -15.88 9.62
N VAL A 175 -8.13 -14.86 9.32
CA VAL A 175 -7.14 -14.28 10.25
C VAL A 175 -7.71 -13.03 10.90
N VAL A 176 -7.51 -12.86 12.21
CA VAL A 176 -7.87 -11.60 12.91
C VAL A 176 -7.18 -10.44 12.19
N ILE A 177 -7.92 -9.39 11.84
CA ILE A 177 -7.37 -8.30 11.03
C ILE A 177 -6.19 -7.67 11.77
N PRO A 178 -4.96 -7.77 11.23
CA PRO A 178 -3.77 -7.29 11.92
C PRO A 178 -3.77 -5.76 12.12
N MET A 179 -3.25 -5.30 13.26
CA MET A 179 -3.15 -3.88 13.61
C MET A 179 -2.55 -3.00 12.51
N ARG A 180 -1.57 -3.52 11.77
CA ARG A 180 -0.90 -2.80 10.67
C ARG A 180 -1.86 -2.32 9.55
N TYR A 181 -3.06 -2.89 9.47
CA TYR A 181 -4.10 -2.51 8.51
C TYR A 181 -5.25 -1.71 9.13
N LEU A 182 -5.21 -1.45 10.44
CA LEU A 182 -6.21 -0.70 11.19
C LEU A 182 -5.64 0.63 11.66
N PHE A 183 -6.31 1.72 11.38
CA PHE A 183 -5.83 3.07 11.68
C PHE A 183 -6.87 3.86 12.47
N SER A 184 -6.44 4.51 13.55
CA SER A 184 -7.32 5.33 14.40
C SER A 184 -7.76 6.64 13.73
N GLN A 185 -7.05 7.05 12.69
CA GLN A 185 -7.28 8.27 11.91
C GLN A 185 -7.06 7.94 10.43
N LEU A 186 -7.57 8.79 9.54
CA LEU A 186 -7.37 8.63 8.10
C LEU A 186 -5.85 8.63 7.84
N PRO A 187 -5.26 7.54 7.33
CA PRO A 187 -3.84 7.55 6.99
C PRO A 187 -3.59 8.63 5.94
N ALA A 188 -2.52 9.40 6.12
CA ALA A 188 -2.05 10.30 5.09
C ALA A 188 -1.83 9.47 3.81
N VAL A 189 -2.59 9.77 2.76
CA VAL A 189 -2.33 9.20 1.45
C VAL A 189 -0.96 9.72 1.06
N VAL A 190 0.06 8.85 1.06
CA VAL A 190 1.29 9.14 0.33
C VAL A 190 0.85 9.24 -1.13
N ALA A 191 0.60 10.47 -1.60
CA ALA A 191 0.36 10.71 -3.00
C ALA A 191 1.49 10.01 -3.75
N ALA A 192 1.15 9.18 -4.73
CA ALA A 192 2.16 8.68 -5.64
C ALA A 192 2.96 9.91 -6.13
N PRO A 193 4.31 9.85 -6.17
CA PRO A 193 5.08 10.92 -6.77
C PRO A 193 4.46 11.23 -8.13
N PRO A 194 4.31 12.51 -8.53
CA PRO A 194 3.83 12.82 -9.87
C PRO A 194 4.65 11.98 -10.83
N THR A 195 3.97 11.16 -11.65
CA THR A 195 4.61 10.29 -12.62
C THR A 195 5.66 11.12 -13.35
N ALA A 196 6.93 10.78 -13.19
CA ALA A 196 7.99 11.44 -13.92
C ALA A 196 7.57 11.45 -15.40
N PRO A 197 7.67 12.59 -16.11
CA PRO A 197 7.39 12.62 -17.53
C PRO A 197 8.19 11.50 -18.19
N PRO A 198 7.60 10.77 -19.17
CA PRO A 198 8.31 9.68 -19.83
C PRO A 198 9.67 10.22 -20.31
N PRO A 199 10.76 9.46 -20.14
CA PRO A 199 12.06 9.89 -20.64
C PRO A 199 11.90 10.25 -22.12
N PRO A 200 12.50 11.35 -22.60
CA PRO A 200 12.39 11.73 -24.00
C PRO A 200 12.79 10.52 -24.84
N THR A 201 11.92 10.13 -25.77
CA THR A 201 12.23 9.09 -26.74
C THR A 201 13.47 9.54 -27.49
N VAL A 202 14.62 8.95 -27.19
CA VAL A 202 15.79 9.07 -28.06
C VAL A 202 15.45 8.28 -29.31
N LEU A 203 14.93 8.98 -30.33
CA LEU A 203 14.89 8.51 -31.70
C LEU A 203 16.33 8.34 -32.18
N ALA A 204 16.97 7.24 -31.82
CA ALA A 204 18.19 6.81 -32.46
C ALA A 204 17.80 6.19 -33.81
N HIS A 205 17.73 7.00 -34.86
CA HIS A 205 17.77 6.53 -36.25
C HIS A 205 18.63 7.48 -37.09
N GLN A 206 19.84 6.99 -37.37
CA GLN A 206 20.52 7.06 -38.66
C GLN A 206 20.21 8.28 -39.55
N GLN A 207 20.94 9.39 -39.35
CA GLN A 207 21.14 10.41 -40.39
C GLN A 207 22.56 11.00 -40.28
N ILE A 208 23.61 10.23 -40.61
CA ILE A 208 24.95 10.79 -40.90
C ILE A 208 25.59 10.15 -42.17
N PHE A 209 24.87 9.34 -42.97
CA PHE A 209 25.50 8.68 -44.14
C PHE A 209 25.16 9.27 -45.52
N GLU A 210 24.42 10.38 -45.62
CA GLU A 210 24.05 10.94 -46.94
C GLU A 210 24.72 12.29 -47.30
N GLU A 211 25.53 12.91 -46.43
CA GLU A 211 26.10 14.23 -46.72
C GLU A 211 27.50 14.21 -47.40
N ASN A 212 28.02 13.04 -47.81
CA ASN A 212 29.35 12.95 -48.44
C ASN A 212 29.37 12.53 -49.93
N THR A 213 28.21 12.42 -50.58
CA THR A 213 28.11 12.07 -52.02
C THR A 213 27.60 13.22 -52.91
N ALA A 214 27.55 14.46 -52.42
CA ALA A 214 27.03 15.61 -53.18
C ALA A 214 28.07 16.72 -53.49
N ARG A 215 29.38 16.42 -53.44
CA ARG A 215 30.46 17.39 -53.77
C ARG A 215 31.32 17.03 -54.98
N GLN A 216 30.80 16.25 -55.93
CA GLN A 216 31.38 16.19 -57.26
C GLN A 216 30.24 16.22 -58.27
N ASP A 217 30.05 17.38 -58.89
CA ASP A 217 29.79 17.52 -60.33
C ASP A 217 29.44 18.99 -60.66
N GLY A 218 30.44 19.74 -61.08
CA GLY A 218 30.29 21.06 -61.68
C GLY A 218 31.31 21.23 -62.81
N PRO A 219 30.92 21.65 -64.02
CA PRO A 219 31.81 21.66 -65.18
C PRO A 219 32.76 22.86 -65.14
N ALA A 220 34.07 22.60 -65.16
CA ALA A 220 35.11 23.62 -65.29
C ALA A 220 35.22 24.09 -66.76
N LYS A 221 35.04 25.40 -66.94
CA LYS A 221 35.10 26.13 -68.20
C LYS A 221 36.57 26.33 -68.64
N ALA A 222 36.82 26.13 -69.93
CA ALA A 222 38.13 26.17 -70.57
C ALA A 222 38.84 27.53 -70.49
N ALA A 223 40.17 27.50 -70.31
CA ALA A 223 41.10 28.59 -70.64
C ALA A 223 42.26 28.01 -71.46
N LEU A 224 42.52 28.62 -72.62
CA LEU A 224 43.47 28.21 -73.66
C LEU A 224 44.90 28.74 -73.42
N LEU A 225 45.87 27.86 -73.77
CA LEU A 225 47.17 28.08 -74.46
C LEU A 225 48.37 28.69 -73.69
N PRO A 226 49.64 28.48 -74.15
CA PRO A 226 50.12 27.71 -75.32
C PRO A 226 51.24 26.67 -75.03
N LYS A 227 51.47 25.81 -76.04
CA LYS A 227 52.51 24.77 -76.10
C LYS A 227 53.85 25.34 -76.63
N PRO A 228 55.02 24.90 -76.13
CA PRO A 228 56.33 25.43 -76.52
C PRO A 228 56.79 24.96 -77.92
N PRO A 229 57.74 25.69 -78.55
CA PRO A 229 58.16 25.43 -79.93
C PRO A 229 59.09 24.21 -80.03
N VAL A 230 58.91 23.44 -81.11
CA VAL A 230 59.82 22.38 -81.56
C VAL A 230 60.70 22.96 -82.67
N VAL A 231 62.01 22.86 -82.49
CA VAL A 231 63.02 23.15 -83.52
C VAL A 231 63.56 21.82 -84.04
N VAL A 232 63.61 21.67 -85.36
CA VAL A 232 64.31 20.62 -86.12
C VAL A 232 65.00 21.35 -87.30
N PRO A 233 66.15 20.87 -87.82
CA PRO A 233 66.25 19.58 -88.54
C PRO A 233 67.24 18.58 -87.94
#